data_AF-A0A931VMX6-F1
#
_entry.id   AF-A0A931VMX6-F1
#
_cell.length_a   1.000
_cell.length_b   1.000
_cell.length_c   1.000
_cell.angle_alpha   90.00
_cell.angle_beta   90.00
_cell.angle_gamma   90.00
#
_symmetry.space_group_name_H-M   'P 1'
#
loop_
_entity.id
_entity.type
_entity.pdbx_description
1 polymer ?
#
loop_
_entity_poly.entity_id
_entity_poly.type
_entity_poly.pdbx_seq_one_letter_code
_entity_poly.pdbx_strand_id
1 'polypeptide(L)' 'MSVTEFRVSDRGQMALPAEARRRWNLLEGGSVEVADLGDALVIVPAGRGGLRALLRDAIDEAGGYARLSRRVADEEPDLA' A
#
# COMPACT_ATOMS: atom_id res chain seq x y z
N MET A 1 -10.44 -3.70 -8.61
CA MET A 1 -9.89 -2.52 -7.92
C MET A 1 -11.00 -1.47 -7.89
N SER A 2 -11.38 -0.95 -6.73
CA SER A 2 -12.29 0.19 -6.64
C SER A 2 -11.47 1.45 -6.35
N VAL A 3 -11.80 2.54 -7.03
CA VAL A 3 -11.21 3.86 -6.80
C VAL A 3 -12.30 4.72 -6.15
N THR A 4 -12.01 5.24 -4.96
CA THR A 4 -12.95 6.07 -4.21
C THR A 4 -12.25 7.36 -3.82
N GLU A 5 -12.89 8.50 -4.08
CA GLU A 5 -12.40 9.82 -3.71
C GLU A 5 -12.78 10.14 -2.26
N PHE A 6 -11.82 10.67 -1.49
CA PHE A 6 -12.06 11.13 -0.12
C PHE A 6 -11.63 12.58 0.01
N ARG A 7 -12.52 13.40 0.57
CA ARG A 7 -12.20 14.79 0.88
C ARG A 7 -11.19 14.85 2.03
N VAL A 8 -10.10 15.56 1.81
CA VAL A 8 -9.19 16.00 2.86
C VAL A 8 -9.76 17.27 3.48
N SER A 9 -9.88 17.30 4.81
CA SER A 9 -10.33 18.48 5.54
C SER A 9 -9.31 19.62 5.46
N ASP A 10 -9.73 20.84 5.81
CA ASP A 10 -8.85 22.02 5.81
C ASP A 10 -7.65 21.91 6.77
N ARG A 11 -7.69 20.95 7.70
CA ARG A 11 -6.57 20.61 8.60
C ARG A 11 -5.63 19.53 8.02
N GLY A 12 -5.81 19.13 6.77
CA GLY A 12 -5.01 18.07 6.14
C GLY A 12 -5.38 16.65 6.59
N GLN A 13 -6.54 16.45 7.21
CA GLN A 13 -6.97 15.14 7.73
C GLN A 13 -7.97 14.46 6.79
N MET A 14 -7.83 13.16 6.60
CA MET A 14 -8.82 12.28 5.97
C MET A 14 -9.11 11.07 6.85
N ALA A 15 -10.32 10.52 6.75
CA ALA A 15 -10.69 9.29 7.42
C ALA A 15 -10.35 8.08 6.54
N LEU A 16 -9.66 7.09 7.11
CA LEU A 16 -9.40 5.84 6.41
C LEU A 16 -10.74 5.10 6.12
N PRO A 17 -10.94 4.55 4.90
CA PRO A 17 -12.18 3.87 4.54
C PRO A 17 -12.54 2.75 5.52
N ALA A 18 -13.83 2.57 5.80
CA ALA A 18 -14.29 1.58 6.79
C ALA A 18 -13.83 0.15 6.44
N GLU A 19 -13.82 -0.21 5.16
CA GLU A 19 -13.35 -1.51 4.67
C GLU A 19 -11.85 -1.71 4.92
N ALA A 20 -11.03 -0.67 4.70
CA ALA A 20 -9.60 -0.70 5.00
C ALA A 20 -9.38 -0.85 6.51
N ARG A 21 -10.12 -0.11 7.34
CA ARG A 21 -10.05 -0.26 8.81
C ARG A 21 -10.39 -1.67 9.27
N ARG A 22 -11.43 -2.31 8.73
CA ARG A 22 -11.77 -3.71 9.05
C ARG A 22 -10.64 -4.66 8.63
N ARG A 23 -10.17 -4.54 7.40
CA ARG A 23 -9.14 -5.43 6.83
C ARG A 23 -7.80 -5.33 7.56
N TRP A 24 -7.47 -4.14 8.04
CA TRP A 24 -6.23 -3.85 8.75
C TRP A 24 -6.36 -3.94 10.27
N ASN A 25 -7.53 -4.34 10.78
CA ASN A 25 -7.82 -4.43 12.21
C ASN A 25 -7.60 -3.11 12.98
N LEU A 26 -8.05 -1.99 12.40
CA LEU A 26 -7.95 -0.63 12.95
C LEU A 26 -9.31 -0.09 13.44
N LEU A 27 -10.24 -0.97 13.82
CA LEU A 27 -11.58 -0.58 14.27
C LEU A 27 -11.55 0.19 15.59
N GLU A 28 -10.61 -0.15 16.46
CA GLU A 28 -10.37 0.52 17.76
C GLU A 28 -9.33 1.64 17.66
N GLY A 29 -8.94 2.02 16.44
CA GLY A 29 -7.79 2.88 16.18
C GLY A 29 -6.51 2.07 15.96
N GLY A 30 -5.40 2.78 15.79
CA GLY A 30 -4.09 2.19 15.50
C GLY A 30 -3.26 3.11 14.62
N SER A 31 -2.20 2.55 14.03
CA SER A 31 -1.24 3.28 13.21
C SER A 31 -1.19 2.76 11.77
N VAL A 32 -0.80 3.65 10.87
CA VAL A 32 -0.49 3.37 9.47
C VAL A 32 0.91 3.90 9.17
N GLU A 33 1.59 3.30 8.21
CA GLU A 33 2.78 3.89 7.63
C GLU A 33 2.39 4.63 6.36
N VAL A 34 2.96 5.82 6.16
CA VAL A 34 2.81 6.62 4.95
C VAL A 34 4.18 6.70 4.30
N ALA A 35 4.32 6.12 3.12
CA ALA A 35 5.48 6.29 2.28
C ALA A 35 5.19 7.38 1.24
N ASP A 36 6.08 8.35 1.18
CA ASP A 36 6.06 9.43 0.21
C ASP A 36 6.91 9.04 -1.01
N LEU A 37 6.28 8.99 -2.18
CA LEU A 37 6.92 8.68 -3.46
C LEU A 37 7.08 9.94 -4.33
N GLY A 38 6.84 11.14 -3.78
CA GLY A 38 6.85 12.43 -4.49
C GLY A 38 5.49 12.76 -5.08
N ASP A 39 5.08 12.01 -6.10
CA ASP A 39 3.84 12.22 -6.86
C ASP A 39 2.66 11.39 -6.32
N ALA A 40 2.93 10.46 -5.40
CA ALA A 40 1.91 9.67 -4.73
C ALA A 40 2.27 9.36 -3.28
N LEU A 41 1.25 9.18 -2.45
CA LEU A 41 1.40 8.62 -1.11
C LEU A 41 0.89 7.18 -1.10
N VAL A 42 1.68 6.28 -0.52
CA VAL A 42 1.26 4.90 -0.27
C VAL A 42 1.02 4.74 1.23
N ILE A 43 -0.22 4.41 1.59
CA ILE A 43 -0.64 4.18 2.97
C ILE A 43 -0.80 2.68 3.19
N VAL A 44 -0.10 2.13 4.18
CA VAL A 44 -0.16 0.71 4.54
C VAL A 44 -0.44 0.53 6.04
N PRO A 45 -0.98 -0.61 6.48
CA PRO A 45 -1.10 -0.89 7.91
C PRO A 45 0.27 -0.88 8.58
N ALA A 46 0.38 -0.22 9.74
CA ALA A 46 1.59 -0.30 10.55
C ALA A 46 1.63 -1.63 11.32
N GLY A 47 2.84 -2.07 11.65
CA GLY A 47 3.07 -3.35 12.35
C GLY A 47 3.43 -4.50 11.42
N ARG A 48 3.91 -5.61 11.99
CA ARG A 48 4.48 -6.77 11.26
C ARG A 48 5.60 -6.43 10.26
N GLY A 49 6.30 -5.32 10.47
CA GLY A 49 7.37 -4.83 9.59
C GLY A 49 6.92 -3.89 8.46
N GLY A 50 5.63 -3.50 8.45
CA GLY A 50 5.13 -2.37 7.67
C GLY A 50 5.29 -2.54 6.17
N LEU A 51 5.55 -1.42 5.46
CA LEU A 51 5.75 -1.44 4.01
C LEU A 51 6.89 -2.39 3.59
N ARG A 52 7.97 -2.43 4.37
CA ARG A 52 9.13 -3.28 4.07
C ARG A 52 8.79 -4.77 4.13
N ALA A 53 7.97 -5.18 5.10
CA ALA A 53 7.52 -6.56 5.18
C ALA A 53 6.58 -6.90 4.03
N LEU A 54 5.62 -6.02 3.70
CA LEU A 54 4.73 -6.23 2.55
C LEU A 54 5.51 -6.39 1.23
N LEU A 55 6.54 -5.57 1.01
CA LEU A 55 7.40 -5.69 -0.17
C LEU A 55 8.21 -7.00 -0.15
N ARG A 56 8.76 -7.37 1.01
CA ARG A 56 9.49 -8.64 1.17
C ARG A 56 8.59 -9.83 0.85
N ASP A 57 7.41 -9.88 1.45
CA ASP A 57 6.45 -10.97 1.25
C ASP A 57 6.05 -11.10 -0.22
N ALA A 58 5.81 -9.97 -0.90
CA ALA A 58 5.50 -9.96 -2.34
C ALA A 58 6.68 -10.45 -3.21
N ILE A 59 7.91 -10.08 -2.85
CA ILE A 59 9.13 -10.55 -3.53
C ILE A 59 9.30 -12.05 -3.33
N ASP A 60 9.11 -12.54 -2.10
CA ASP A 60 9.28 -13.95 -1.75
C ASP A 60 8.19 -14.81 -2.42
N GLU A 61 6.93 -14.37 -2.41
CA GLU A 61 5.81 -15.04 -3.09
C GLU A 61 6.05 -15.14 -4.61
N ALA A 62 6.65 -14.12 -5.21
CA ALA A 62 7.01 -14.13 -6.63
C ALA A 62 8.22 -15.04 -6.96
N GLY A 63 8.87 -15.62 -5.95
CA GLY A 63 10.09 -16.43 -6.13
C GLY A 63 11.35 -15.59 -6.34
N GLY A 64 11.37 -14.36 -5.82
CA GLY A 64 12.49 -13.43 -5.85
C GLY A 64 12.31 -12.26 -6.81
N TYR A 65 13.10 -11.20 -6.59
CA TYR A 65 12.97 -9.93 -7.30
C TYR A 65 13.07 -10.07 -8.82
N ALA A 66 14.01 -10.88 -9.32
CA ALA A 66 14.19 -11.06 -10.77
C ALA A 66 12.99 -11.71 -11.47
N ARG A 67 12.24 -12.58 -10.78
CA ARG A 67 10.97 -13.10 -11.31
C ARG A 67 9.88 -12.04 -11.26
N LEU A 68 9.78 -11.34 -10.13
CA LEU A 68 8.79 -10.28 -9.95
C LEU A 68 8.95 -9.18 -11.02
N SER A 69 10.17 -8.68 -11.22
CA SER A 69 10.45 -7.63 -12.19
C SER A 69 10.18 -8.08 -13.62
N ARG A 70 10.57 -9.31 -13.99
CA ARG A 70 10.26 -9.86 -15.32
C ARG A 70 8.75 -9.97 -15.55
N ARG A 71 8.00 -10.47 -14.56
CA ARG A 71 6.54 -10.57 -14.66
C ARG A 71 5.91 -9.18 -14.86
N VAL A 72 6.35 -8.17 -14.12
CA VAL A 72 5.88 -6.79 -14.31
C VAL A 72 6.22 -6.29 -15.71
N ALA A 73 7.43 -6.52 -16.20
CA ALA A 73 7.81 -6.13 -17.56
C ALA A 73 7.00 -6.84 -18.65
N ASP A 74 6.62 -8.10 -18.43
CA ASP A 74 5.79 -8.88 -19.37
C ASP A 74 4.32 -8.42 -19.36
N GLU A 75 3.79 -8.01 -18.20
CA GLU A 75 2.40 -7.57 -18.02
C GLU A 75 2.19 -6.08 -18.37
N GLU A 76 3.16 -5.24 -18.02
CA GLU A 76 3.12 -3.78 -18.15
C GLU A 76 4.46 -3.29 -18.76
N PRO A 77 4.62 -3.35 -20.10
CA PRO A 77 5.88 -3.04 -20.78
C PRO A 77 6.38 -1.62 -20.52
N ASP A 78 5.47 -0.70 -20.21
CA ASP A 78 5.77 0.70 -19.90
C ASP A 78 6.46 0.88 -18.53
N LEU A 79 6.46 -0.17 -17.69
CA LEU A 79 7.10 -0.20 -16.37
C LEU A 79 8.42 -1.00 -16.36
N ALA A 80 8.84 -1.54 -17.51
CA ALA A 80 10.02 -2.41 -17.67
C ALA A 80 11.37 -1.67 -17.70
#